data_AF-A0A2D9XNV3-F1
#
_entry.id   AF-A0A2D9XNV3-F1
#
_cell.length_a   1.000
_cell.length_b   1.000
_cell.length_c   1.000
_cell.angle_alpha   90.00
_cell.angle_beta   90.00
_cell.angle_gamma   90.00
#
_symmetry.space_group_name_H-M   'P 1'
#
loop_
_entity.id
_entity.type
_entity.pdbx_description
1 polymer ?
#
loop_
_entity_poly.entity_id
_entity_poly.type
_entity_poly.pdbx_seq_one_letter_code
_entity_poly.pdbx_strand_id
1 'polypeptide(L)'
;MKLYLATITLLLLSACGGGYQTGLATAQVNGALEREEKAMDEANALSEIQCKSTNPDSQRASIEYRKCWMNIVERDVVPVAYDPILARKALNQLKFLVLQREQGKISEEDEYLKGQQIILDYQEMKRAKAMGTLNRANQIDMQVAQQQQQYFQNLSQQIQQQETMQARKCSSIDIAPMASLGCRNVCINGNWAEVCG
;
A
#
# COMPACT_ATOMS: atom_id res chain seq x y z
N MET A 1 -0.07 -29.43 -37.33
CA MET A 1 -0.05 -28.07 -36.74
C MET A 1 -1.24 -27.90 -35.79
N LYS A 2 -1.23 -28.54 -34.61
CA LYS A 2 -2.31 -28.39 -33.59
C LYS A 2 -1.79 -27.90 -32.22
N LEU A 3 -0.49 -27.60 -32.12
CA LEU A 3 0.20 -27.27 -30.87
C LEU A 3 0.40 -25.75 -30.64
N TYR A 4 0.15 -24.90 -31.64
CA TYR A 4 0.36 -23.45 -31.53
C TYR A 4 -0.87 -22.65 -31.05
N LEU A 5 -2.06 -23.25 -31.06
CA LEU A 5 -3.30 -22.59 -30.60
C LEU A 5 -3.52 -22.67 -29.09
N ALA A 6 -2.86 -23.61 -28.40
CA ALA A 6 -2.98 -23.77 -26.94
C ALA A 6 -2.11 -22.77 -26.16
N THR A 7 -0.98 -22.32 -26.73
CA THR A 7 -0.09 -21.36 -26.08
C THR A 7 -0.59 -19.92 -26.17
N ILE A 8 -1.34 -19.56 -27.23
CA ILE A 8 -1.89 -18.21 -27.39
C ILE A 8 -3.09 -17.98 -26.46
N THR A 9 -3.94 -18.99 -26.26
CA THR A 9 -5.08 -18.90 -25.32
C THR A 9 -4.66 -18.87 -23.85
N LEU A 10 -3.55 -19.54 -23.48
CA LEU A 10 -3.01 -19.45 -22.12
C LEU A 10 -2.40 -18.08 -21.80
N LEU A 11 -1.79 -17.41 -22.78
CA LEU A 11 -1.28 -16.03 -22.60
C LEU A 11 -2.43 -15.01 -22.48
N LEU A 12 -3.51 -15.17 -23.23
CA LEU A 12 -4.69 -14.29 -23.15
C LEU A 12 -5.48 -14.43 -21.84
N LEU A 13 -5.47 -15.61 -21.20
CA LEU A 13 -6.08 -15.80 -19.88
C LEU A 13 -5.30 -15.14 -18.74
N SER A 14 -3.99 -14.96 -18.89
CA SER A 14 -3.18 -14.18 -17.93
C SER A 14 -3.29 -12.66 -18.11
N ALA A 15 -3.75 -12.19 -19.28
CA ALA A 15 -3.95 -10.78 -19.56
C ALA A 15 -5.27 -10.20 -19.02
N CYS A 16 -6.26 -11.04 -18.69
CA CYS A 16 -7.54 -10.61 -18.14
C CYS A 16 -7.63 -10.66 -16.59
N GLY A 17 -6.58 -11.17 -15.91
CA GLY A 17 -6.52 -11.24 -14.44
C GLY A 17 -5.56 -10.24 -13.79
N GLY A 18 -4.84 -9.45 -14.58
CA GLY A 18 -3.81 -8.52 -14.12
C GLY A 18 -4.36 -7.20 -13.59
N GLY A 19 -5.40 -7.23 -12.77
CA GLY A 19 -5.74 -6.10 -11.92
C GLY A 19 -4.66 -5.97 -10.85
N TYR A 20 -3.61 -5.20 -11.11
CA TYR A 20 -2.64 -4.84 -10.08
C TYR A 20 -3.42 -4.25 -8.90
N GLN A 21 -3.21 -4.79 -7.70
CA GLN A 21 -3.92 -4.42 -6.48
C GLN A 21 -3.50 -3.00 -6.04
N THR A 22 -3.97 -1.98 -6.75
CA THR A 22 -3.87 -0.59 -6.34
C THR A 22 -4.55 -0.44 -4.97
N GLY A 23 -3.83 0.09 -3.99
CA GLY A 23 -4.33 0.27 -2.62
C GLY A 23 -3.97 -0.83 -1.61
N LEU A 24 -3.19 -1.85 -1.98
CA LEU A 24 -2.71 -2.87 -1.03
C LEU A 24 -1.84 -2.27 0.08
N ALA A 25 -0.97 -1.31 -0.27
CA ALA A 25 -0.15 -0.59 0.71
C ALA A 25 -1.00 0.28 1.65
N THR A 26 -2.06 0.91 1.13
CA THR A 26 -3.01 1.68 1.95
C THR A 26 -3.74 0.78 2.95
N ALA A 27 -4.24 -0.37 2.51
CA ALA A 27 -4.87 -1.35 3.39
C ALA A 27 -3.90 -1.90 4.44
N GLN A 28 -2.64 -2.14 4.08
CA GLN A 28 -1.61 -2.60 5.03
C GLN A 28 -1.28 -1.55 6.09
N VAL A 29 -1.09 -0.29 5.68
CA VAL A 29 -0.81 0.82 6.62
C VAL A 29 -2.00 1.05 7.54
N ASN A 30 -3.22 1.15 7.00
CA ASN A 30 -4.43 1.34 7.80
C ASN A 30 -4.65 0.17 8.76
N GLY A 31 -4.54 -1.07 8.28
CA GLY A 31 -4.70 -2.25 9.13
C GLY A 31 -3.63 -2.37 10.21
N ALA A 32 -2.40 -1.87 9.98
CA ALA A 32 -1.37 -1.80 11.02
C ALA A 32 -1.67 -0.73 12.07
N LEU A 33 -2.16 0.44 11.65
CA LEU A 33 -2.57 1.51 12.57
C LEU A 33 -3.75 1.09 13.43
N GLU A 34 -4.78 0.47 12.85
CA GLU A 34 -5.94 -0.05 13.57
C GLU A 34 -5.57 -1.12 14.60
N ARG A 35 -4.63 -2.02 14.25
CA ARG A 35 -4.13 -3.03 15.20
C ARG A 35 -3.43 -2.40 16.40
N GLU A 36 -2.61 -1.38 16.16
CA GLU A 36 -1.94 -0.66 17.24
C GLU A 36 -2.94 0.08 18.14
N GLU A 37 -3.93 0.76 17.54
CA GLU A 37 -4.99 1.47 18.28
C GLU A 37 -5.77 0.49 19.16
N LYS A 38 -6.22 -0.62 18.59
CA LYS A 38 -6.92 -1.67 19.34
C LYS A 38 -6.06 -2.23 20.48
N ALA A 39 -4.77 -2.48 20.25
CA ALA A 39 -3.88 -2.96 21.29
C ALA A 39 -3.68 -1.92 22.40
N MET A 40 -3.68 -0.63 22.06
CA MET A 40 -3.62 0.45 23.05
C MET A 40 -4.90 0.50 23.90
N ASP A 41 -6.07 0.35 23.29
CA ASP A 41 -7.34 0.29 24.01
C ASP A 41 -7.39 -0.90 24.97
N GLU A 42 -6.96 -2.08 24.50
CA GLU A 42 -6.84 -3.28 25.33
C GLU A 42 -5.83 -3.08 26.46
N ALA A 43 -4.67 -2.46 26.20
CA ALA A 43 -3.67 -2.15 27.21
C ALA A 43 -4.21 -1.20 28.28
N ASN A 44 -4.96 -0.18 27.89
CA ASN A 44 -5.60 0.75 28.82
C ASN A 44 -6.64 0.02 29.68
N ALA A 45 -7.53 -0.78 29.09
CA ALA A 45 -8.51 -1.56 29.83
C ALA A 45 -7.85 -2.56 30.80
N LEU A 46 -6.77 -3.24 30.38
CA LEU A 46 -6.01 -4.14 31.24
C LEU A 46 -5.35 -3.39 32.39
N SER A 47 -4.83 -2.19 32.16
CA SER A 47 -4.18 -1.39 33.19
C SER A 47 -5.15 -0.95 34.29
N GLU A 48 -6.39 -0.62 33.94
CA GLU A 48 -7.43 -0.29 34.93
C GLU A 48 -7.75 -1.47 35.84
N ILE A 49 -7.56 -2.71 35.39
CA ILE A 49 -7.82 -3.91 36.16
C ILE A 49 -6.58 -4.33 36.95
N GLN A 50 -5.40 -4.36 36.30
CA GLN A 50 -4.19 -5.00 36.82
C GLN A 50 -3.29 -4.03 37.61
N CYS A 51 -3.38 -2.73 37.35
CA CYS A 51 -2.48 -1.75 37.95
C CYS A 51 -3.07 -1.02 39.18
N LYS A 52 -4.26 -1.44 39.67
CA LYS A 52 -4.89 -0.83 40.85
C LYS A 52 -3.99 -0.93 42.08
N SER A 53 -3.78 0.20 42.75
CA SER A 53 -3.09 0.27 44.04
C SER A 53 -4.09 0.26 45.20
N THR A 54 -3.70 -0.32 46.33
CA THR A 54 -4.43 -0.29 47.59
C THR A 54 -4.45 1.10 48.25
N ASN A 55 -3.59 2.03 47.83
CA ASN A 55 -3.60 3.43 48.29
C ASN A 55 -3.36 4.40 47.11
N PRO A 56 -4.41 4.73 46.34
CA PRO A 56 -4.30 5.47 45.07
C PRO A 56 -3.76 6.89 45.23
N ASP A 57 -3.89 7.51 46.41
CA ASP A 57 -3.50 8.90 46.66
C ASP A 57 -2.01 9.06 47.00
N SER A 58 -1.26 7.96 47.10
CA SER A 58 0.18 8.03 47.39
C SER A 58 1.02 8.23 46.12
N GLN A 59 2.08 9.04 46.22
CA GLN A 59 3.06 9.22 45.14
C GLN A 59 3.63 7.87 44.65
N ARG A 60 3.84 6.94 45.58
CA ARG A 60 4.34 5.59 45.28
C ARG A 60 3.34 4.79 44.45
N ALA A 61 2.05 4.86 44.76
CA ALA A 61 1.00 4.21 43.97
C ALA A 61 0.91 4.74 42.54
N SER A 62 1.06 6.06 42.35
CA SER A 62 1.09 6.68 41.01
C SER A 62 2.28 6.16 40.18
N ILE A 63 3.47 6.05 40.78
CA ILE A 63 4.66 5.50 40.11
C ILE A 63 4.47 4.01 39.77
N GLU A 64 3.97 3.21 40.72
CA GLU A 64 3.72 1.78 40.52
C GLU A 64 2.68 1.54 39.43
N TYR A 65 1.60 2.33 39.41
CA TYR A 65 0.60 2.32 38.35
C TYR A 65 1.23 2.58 36.98
N ARG A 66 2.05 3.64 36.84
CA ARG A 66 2.73 3.97 35.58
C ARG A 66 3.68 2.87 35.13
N LYS A 67 4.47 2.29 36.05
CA LYS A 67 5.35 1.16 35.74
C LYS A 67 4.57 -0.05 35.22
N CYS A 68 3.45 -0.36 35.86
CA CYS A 68 2.55 -1.42 35.42
C CYS A 68 1.98 -1.16 34.02
N TRP A 69 1.42 0.03 33.77
CA TRP A 69 0.91 0.42 32.45
C TRP A 69 2.00 0.32 31.37
N MET A 70 3.21 0.83 31.64
CA MET A 70 4.33 0.76 30.68
C MET A 70 4.74 -0.69 30.36
N ASN A 71 4.65 -1.61 31.30
CA ASN A 71 4.93 -3.03 31.06
C ASN A 71 3.86 -3.68 30.17
N ILE A 72 2.58 -3.32 30.36
CA ILE A 72 1.48 -3.77 29.50
C ILE A 72 1.69 -3.24 28.08
N VAL A 73 2.00 -1.95 27.93
CA VAL A 73 2.30 -1.33 26.63
C VAL A 73 3.50 -2.01 25.95
N GLU A 74 4.56 -2.31 26.68
CA GLU A 74 5.72 -3.02 26.13
C GLU A 74 5.38 -4.42 25.61
N ARG A 75 4.52 -5.14 26.34
CA ARG A 75 4.13 -6.52 26.03
C ARG A 75 3.12 -6.59 24.91
N ASP A 76 2.12 -5.71 24.91
CA ASP A 76 0.90 -5.87 24.10
C ASP A 76 0.82 -4.88 22.94
N VAL A 77 1.36 -3.66 23.10
CA VAL A 77 1.27 -2.61 22.07
C VAL A 77 2.51 -2.59 21.19
N VAL A 78 3.71 -2.56 21.77
CA VAL A 78 4.97 -2.43 21.01
C VAL A 78 5.13 -3.51 19.91
N PRO A 79 4.77 -4.79 20.11
CA PRO A 79 4.94 -5.81 19.08
C PRO A 79 4.04 -5.62 17.84
N VAL A 80 2.89 -4.96 18.01
CA VAL A 80 1.89 -4.77 16.94
C VAL A 80 1.84 -3.33 16.43
N ALA A 81 2.65 -2.43 17.01
CA ALA A 81 2.76 -1.05 16.58
C ALA A 81 3.12 -0.96 15.09
N TYR A 82 2.59 0.07 14.42
CA TYR A 82 2.93 0.39 13.04
C TYR A 82 4.45 0.54 12.85
N ASP A 83 5.11 1.12 13.85
CA ASP A 83 6.57 1.16 13.95
C ASP A 83 7.02 0.79 15.38
N PRO A 84 7.43 -0.47 15.62
CA PRO A 84 7.86 -0.93 16.93
C PRO A 84 9.10 -0.21 17.47
N ILE A 85 9.99 0.27 16.60
CA ILE A 85 11.21 0.99 17.02
C ILE A 85 10.81 2.36 17.57
N LEU A 86 9.91 3.04 16.86
CA LEU A 86 9.38 4.32 17.28
C LEU A 86 8.61 4.20 18.60
N ALA A 87 7.74 3.20 18.73
CA ALA A 87 6.99 2.92 19.95
C ALA A 87 7.91 2.62 21.14
N ARG A 88 8.94 1.80 20.92
CA ARG A 88 9.94 1.48 21.96
C ARG A 88 10.76 2.70 22.39
N LYS A 89 11.09 3.60 21.46
CA LYS A 89 11.79 4.84 21.78
C LYS A 89 10.95 5.73 22.70
N ALA A 90 9.67 5.95 22.37
CA ALA A 90 8.76 6.73 23.19
C ALA A 90 8.57 6.09 24.58
N LEU A 91 8.37 4.78 24.64
CA LEU A 91 8.23 4.05 25.90
C LEU A 91 9.47 4.18 26.79
N ASN A 92 10.67 4.13 26.21
CA ASN A 92 11.91 4.31 26.98
C ASN A 92 12.05 5.72 27.54
N GLN A 93 11.61 6.75 26.81
CA GLN A 93 11.58 8.13 27.32
C GLN A 93 10.60 8.26 28.49
N LEU A 94 9.43 7.64 28.42
CA LEU A 94 8.46 7.59 29.51
C LEU A 94 9.03 6.87 30.75
N LYS A 95 9.66 5.70 30.55
CA LYS A 95 10.34 4.97 31.64
C LYS A 95 11.40 5.82 32.33
N PHE A 96 12.18 6.58 31.54
CA PHE A 96 13.18 7.48 32.08
C PHE A 96 12.57 8.64 32.89
N LEU A 97 11.45 9.22 32.45
CA LEU A 97 10.74 10.24 33.22
C LEU A 97 10.22 9.69 34.56
N VAL A 98 9.61 8.51 34.54
CA VAL A 98 9.11 7.85 35.77
C VAL A 98 10.26 7.59 36.75
N LEU A 99 11.42 7.18 36.25
CA LEU A 99 12.63 7.03 37.08
C LEU A 99 13.12 8.37 37.66
N GLN A 100 13.07 9.46 36.90
CA GLN A 100 13.42 10.78 37.41
C GLN A 100 12.46 11.23 38.52
N ARG A 101 11.16 10.97 38.39
CA ARG A 101 10.17 11.26 39.44
C ARG A 101 10.41 10.41 40.68
N GLU A 102 10.66 9.11 40.51
CA GLU A 102 10.98 8.21 41.61
C GLU A 102 12.23 8.66 42.38
N GLN A 103 13.21 9.25 41.69
CA GLN A 103 14.42 9.82 42.28
C GLN A 103 14.23 11.25 42.83
N GLY A 104 13.02 11.82 42.76
CA GLY A 104 12.73 13.18 43.22
C GLY A 104 13.40 14.29 42.38
N LYS A 105 13.87 13.98 41.16
CA LYS A 105 14.55 14.94 40.27
C LYS A 105 13.60 15.84 39.50
N ILE A 106 12.35 15.42 39.34
CA ILE A 106 11.29 16.18 38.67
C ILE A 106 10.01 16.09 39.49
N SER A 107 9.16 17.11 39.37
CA SER A 107 7.83 17.13 39.99
C SER A 107 6.85 16.19 39.28
N GLU A 108 5.71 15.94 39.89
CA GLU A 108 4.57 15.26 39.25
C GLU A 108 4.07 16.02 38.02
N GLU A 109 3.98 17.35 38.11
CA GLU A 109 3.54 18.21 37.02
C GLU A 109 4.53 18.15 35.84
N ASP A 110 5.84 18.20 36.12
CA ASP A 110 6.87 18.04 35.10
C ASP A 110 6.78 16.68 34.40
N GLU A 111 6.57 15.60 35.15
CA GLU A 111 6.43 14.26 34.60
C GLU A 111 5.18 14.15 33.73
N TYR A 112 4.06 14.75 34.16
CA TYR A 112 2.83 14.80 33.39
C TYR A 112 3.03 15.57 32.07
N LEU A 113 3.54 16.80 32.12
CA LEU A 113 3.73 17.65 30.93
C LEU A 113 4.73 17.03 29.94
N LYS A 114 5.88 16.57 30.42
CA LYS A 114 6.88 15.91 29.56
C LYS A 114 6.38 14.57 29.02
N GLY A 115 5.58 13.84 29.80
CA GLY A 115 4.94 12.61 29.36
C GLY A 115 3.95 12.85 28.21
N GLN A 116 3.11 13.88 28.33
CA GLN A 116 2.20 14.30 27.24
C GLN A 116 2.98 14.66 25.97
N GLN A 117 4.08 15.41 26.10
CA GLN A 117 4.91 15.77 24.96
C GLN A 117 5.47 14.53 24.24
N ILE A 118 5.96 13.53 24.97
CA ILE A 118 6.47 12.29 24.36
C ILE A 118 5.37 11.55 23.59
N ILE A 119 4.15 11.51 24.12
CA ILE A 119 3.01 10.87 23.46
C ILE A 119 2.64 11.63 22.18
N LEU A 120 2.62 12.95 22.22
CA LEU A 120 2.37 13.79 21.05
C LEU A 120 3.45 13.60 19.98
N ASP A 121 4.74 13.68 20.36
CA ASP A 121 5.88 13.46 19.46
C ASP A 121 5.79 12.08 18.80
N TYR A 122 5.41 11.05 19.56
CA TYR A 122 5.18 9.70 19.06
C TYR A 122 4.06 9.67 18.00
N GLN A 123 2.91 10.29 18.29
CA GLN A 123 1.77 10.34 17.36
C GLN A 123 2.12 11.09 16.07
N GLU A 124 2.83 12.22 16.17
CA GLU A 124 3.28 13.00 15.01
C GLU A 124 4.26 12.22 14.13
N MET A 125 5.29 11.62 14.74
CA MET A 125 6.26 10.80 14.00
C MET A 125 5.60 9.57 13.36
N LYS A 126 4.68 8.91 14.07
CA LYS A 126 3.90 7.78 13.55
C LYS A 126 3.10 8.21 12.31
N ARG A 127 2.37 9.31 12.41
CA ARG A 127 1.56 9.85 11.31
C ARG A 127 2.43 10.27 10.13
N ALA A 128 3.55 10.95 10.37
CA ALA A 128 4.48 11.37 9.32
C ALA A 128 5.04 10.16 8.56
N LYS A 129 5.40 9.08 9.27
CA LYS A 129 5.91 7.85 8.65
C LYS A 129 4.83 7.08 7.89
N ALA A 130 3.62 7.01 8.43
CA ALA A 130 2.46 6.45 7.75
C ALA A 130 2.17 7.19 6.44
N MET A 131 2.08 8.53 6.49
CA MET A 131 1.87 9.37 5.31
C MET A 131 3.01 9.25 4.30
N GLY A 132 4.26 9.19 4.73
CA GLY A 132 5.41 8.98 3.85
C GLY A 132 5.33 7.64 3.10
N THR A 133 4.91 6.58 3.79
CA THR A 133 4.71 5.25 3.20
C THR A 133 3.55 5.25 2.19
N LEU A 134 2.43 5.87 2.55
CA LEU A 134 1.26 6.01 1.67
C LEU A 134 1.60 6.83 0.41
N ASN A 135 2.30 7.95 0.57
CA ASN A 135 2.71 8.78 -0.57
C ASN A 135 3.65 8.02 -1.51
N ARG A 136 4.61 7.26 -0.96
CA ARG A 136 5.50 6.43 -1.78
C ARG A 136 4.73 5.34 -2.51
N ALA A 137 3.78 4.69 -1.85
CA ALA A 137 2.93 3.70 -2.49
C ALA A 137 2.10 4.30 -3.63
N ASN A 138 1.46 5.45 -3.39
CA ASN A 138 0.69 6.17 -4.40
C ASN A 138 1.55 6.56 -5.61
N GLN A 139 2.81 6.98 -5.40
CA GLN A 139 3.73 7.28 -6.48
C GLN A 139 4.09 6.04 -7.31
N ILE A 140 4.32 4.90 -6.66
CA ILE A 140 4.58 3.62 -7.35
C ILE A 140 3.34 3.21 -8.16
N ASP A 141 2.15 3.27 -7.57
CA ASP A 141 0.89 2.94 -8.24
C ASP A 141 0.66 3.84 -9.47
N MET A 142 0.92 5.15 -9.35
CA MET A 142 0.86 6.08 -10.48
C MET A 142 1.87 5.76 -11.58
N GLN A 143 3.11 5.42 -11.23
CA GLN A 143 4.14 5.04 -12.21
C GLN A 143 3.75 3.76 -12.97
N VAL A 144 3.23 2.76 -12.26
CA VAL A 144 2.76 1.51 -12.89
C VAL A 144 1.57 1.78 -13.80
N ALA A 145 0.61 2.60 -13.37
CA ALA A 145 -0.55 2.98 -14.18
C ALA A 145 -0.12 3.70 -15.49
N GLN A 146 0.86 4.61 -15.40
CA GLN A 146 1.39 5.31 -16.58
C GLN A 146 2.11 4.35 -17.55
N GLN A 147 2.93 3.43 -17.04
CA GLN A 147 3.59 2.43 -17.88
C GLN A 147 2.57 1.52 -18.59
N GLN A 148 1.49 1.13 -17.92
CA GLN A 148 0.42 0.37 -18.56
C GLN A 148 -0.29 1.17 -19.65
N GLN A 149 -0.62 2.43 -19.39
CA GLN A 149 -1.26 3.28 -20.40
C GLN A 149 -0.39 3.39 -21.65
N GLN A 150 0.92 3.55 -21.49
CA GLN A 150 1.87 3.56 -22.61
C GLN A 150 1.95 2.20 -23.31
N TYR A 151 1.97 1.09 -22.56
CA TYR A 151 1.97 -0.25 -23.14
C TYR A 151 0.72 -0.50 -24.00
N PHE A 152 -0.47 -0.16 -23.50
CA PHE A 152 -1.72 -0.31 -24.24
C PHE A 152 -1.78 0.60 -25.48
N GLN A 153 -1.24 1.82 -25.40
CA GLN A 153 -1.12 2.71 -26.56
C GLN A 153 -0.16 2.16 -27.63
N ASN A 154 0.97 1.59 -27.23
CA ASN A 154 1.92 0.98 -28.16
C ASN A 154 1.34 -0.28 -28.79
N LEU A 155 0.64 -1.10 -28.01
CA LEU A 155 -0.02 -2.31 -28.51
C LEU A 155 -1.12 -1.97 -29.53
N SER A 156 -1.95 -0.95 -29.25
CA SER A 156 -3.00 -0.53 -30.18
C SER A 156 -2.44 -0.01 -31.51
N GLN A 157 -1.33 0.74 -31.48
CA GLN A 157 -0.62 1.17 -32.69
C GLN A 157 -0.05 -0.01 -33.48
N GLN A 158 0.53 -1.01 -32.81
CA GLN A 158 1.02 -2.22 -33.50
C GLN A 158 -0.12 -3.02 -34.14
N ILE A 159 -1.27 -3.17 -33.46
CA ILE A 159 -2.44 -3.85 -34.02
C ILE A 159 -2.94 -3.12 -35.26
N GLN A 160 -3.09 -1.80 -35.22
CA GLN A 160 -3.50 -1.02 -36.41
C GLN A 160 -2.53 -1.16 -37.59
N GLN A 161 -1.22 -1.17 -37.34
CA GLN A 161 -0.23 -1.39 -38.39
C GLN A 161 -0.28 -2.82 -38.96
N GLN A 162 -0.61 -3.81 -38.13
CA GLN A 162 -0.71 -5.20 -38.56
C GLN A 162 -1.98 -5.44 -39.39
N GLU A 163 -3.12 -4.86 -39.00
CA GLU A 163 -4.38 -4.90 -39.76
C GLU A 163 -4.22 -4.25 -41.14
N THR A 164 -3.55 -3.10 -41.23
CA THR A 164 -3.28 -2.43 -42.51
C THR A 164 -2.31 -3.21 -43.40
N MET A 165 -1.35 -3.96 -42.84
CA MET A 165 -0.46 -4.83 -43.62
C MET A 165 -1.13 -6.14 -44.06
N GLN A 166 -2.00 -6.74 -43.23
CA GLN A 166 -2.76 -7.94 -43.62
C GLN A 166 -3.82 -7.62 -44.69
N ALA A 167 -4.53 -6.50 -44.57
CA ALA A 167 -5.52 -6.07 -45.58
C ALA A 167 -4.91 -5.81 -46.97
N ARG A 168 -3.58 -5.65 -47.06
CA ARG A 168 -2.89 -5.37 -48.32
C ARG A 168 -2.35 -6.60 -49.02
N LYS A 169 -2.21 -7.76 -48.37
CA LYS A 169 -1.72 -8.98 -49.02
C LYS A 169 -2.87 -9.86 -49.47
N CYS A 170 -2.77 -10.41 -50.67
CA CYS A 170 -3.73 -11.36 -51.20
C CYS A 170 -3.14 -12.78 -51.16
N SER A 171 -3.65 -13.65 -50.28
CA SER A 171 -3.42 -15.10 -50.34
C SER A 171 -4.60 -15.83 -50.99
N SER A 172 -4.46 -17.12 -51.31
CA SER A 172 -5.47 -17.92 -52.01
C SER A 172 -6.80 -18.12 -51.25
N ILE A 173 -6.91 -17.60 -50.02
CA ILE A 173 -8.08 -17.75 -49.14
C ILE A 173 -8.60 -16.39 -48.63
N ASP A 174 -7.91 -15.28 -48.92
CA ASP A 174 -8.26 -13.97 -48.35
C ASP A 174 -9.36 -13.25 -49.15
N ILE A 175 -10.29 -12.61 -48.43
CA ILE A 175 -11.38 -11.81 -48.99
C ILE A 175 -10.81 -10.44 -49.40
N ALA A 176 -11.10 -9.99 -50.63
CA ALA A 176 -10.68 -8.68 -51.10
C ALA A 176 -11.26 -7.55 -50.24
N PRO A 177 -10.51 -6.48 -49.94
CA PRO A 177 -11.07 -5.29 -49.28
C PRO A 177 -12.18 -4.67 -50.15
N MET A 178 -13.08 -3.89 -49.53
CA MET A 178 -14.10 -3.15 -50.29
C MET A 178 -13.43 -2.16 -51.25
N ALA A 179 -13.82 -2.21 -52.53
CA ALA A 179 -13.37 -1.26 -53.55
C ALA A 179 -14.27 -0.01 -53.57
N SER A 180 -13.74 1.11 -54.03
CA SER A 180 -14.53 2.32 -54.30
C SER A 180 -15.56 2.06 -55.40
N LEU A 181 -16.65 2.84 -55.42
CA LEU A 181 -17.72 2.75 -56.42
C LEU A 181 -17.15 2.97 -57.83
N GLY A 182 -17.30 1.97 -58.71
CA GLY A 182 -16.75 1.99 -60.08
C GLY A 182 -15.39 1.29 -60.24
N CYS A 183 -14.83 0.73 -59.16
CA CYS A 183 -13.53 0.07 -59.18
C CYS A 183 -13.63 -1.41 -58.77
N ARG A 184 -12.56 -2.19 -59.04
CA ARG A 184 -12.43 -3.58 -58.60
C ARG A 184 -11.08 -3.78 -57.93
N ASN A 185 -11.05 -4.51 -56.82
CA ASN A 185 -9.80 -4.92 -56.19
C ASN A 185 -9.27 -6.19 -56.87
N VAL A 186 -8.03 -6.11 -57.36
CA VAL A 186 -7.30 -7.21 -58.01
C VAL A 186 -6.00 -7.48 -57.26
N CYS A 187 -5.59 -8.74 -57.22
CA CYS A 187 -4.35 -9.16 -56.60
C CYS A 187 -3.18 -9.00 -57.58
N ILE A 188 -2.24 -8.08 -57.31
CA ILE A 188 -1.04 -7.83 -58.13
C ILE A 188 0.19 -8.01 -57.26
N ASN A 189 1.10 -8.91 -57.65
CA ASN A 189 2.35 -9.21 -56.95
C ASN A 189 2.15 -9.55 -55.45
N GLY A 190 1.06 -10.26 -55.14
CA GLY A 190 0.74 -10.66 -53.77
C GLY A 190 0.13 -9.55 -52.91
N ASN A 191 -0.24 -8.40 -53.50
CA ASN A 191 -0.99 -7.35 -52.82
C ASN A 191 -2.32 -7.00 -53.50
N TRP A 192 -3.34 -6.63 -52.74
CA TRP A 192 -4.59 -6.07 -53.27
C TRP A 192 -4.34 -4.66 -53.83
N ALA A 193 -4.74 -4.44 -55.07
CA ALA A 193 -4.66 -3.16 -55.77
C ALA A 193 -6.03 -2.82 -56.36
N GLU A 194 -6.48 -1.59 -56.16
CA GLU A 194 -7.74 -1.10 -56.74
C GLU A 194 -7.50 -0.65 -58.19
N VAL A 195 -8.27 -1.21 -59.11
CA VAL A 195 -8.25 -0.84 -60.53
C VAL A 195 -9.63 -0.31 -60.91
N CYS A 196 -9.66 0.94 -61.32
CA CYS A 196 -10.85 1.64 -61.80
C CYS A 196 -10.81 1.71 -63.32
N GLY A 197 -11.95 1.50 -63.98
CA GLY A 197 -12.09 1.50 -65.43
C GLY A 197 -13.46 2.01 -65.86
#